data_AF-A0AAV5S9E4-F1
#
_entry.id   AF-A0AAV5S9E4-F1
#
_cell.length_a   1.000
_cell.length_b   1.000
_cell.length_c   1.000
_cell.angle_alpha   90.00
_cell.angle_beta   90.00
_cell.angle_gamma   90.00
#
_symmetry.space_group_name_H-M   'P 1'
#
loop_
_entity.id
_entity.type
_entity.pdbx_description
1 polymer ?
#
loop_
_entity_poly.entity_id
_entity_poly.type
_entity_poly.pdbx_seq_one_letter_code
_entity_poly.pdbx_strand_id
1 'polypeptide(L)'
;FSCVCDEGFSGDNCDILLCHDFFCLGSLSICENTLQGPICHCEESRAGSNCELQSGEQRPWSRCSNATFCEASFQDGKCDEICNTPECLFDGNDCLNNDHSSEEVTATTFPSSHTP
;
A
#
# COMPACT_ATOMS: atom_id res chain seq x y z
N PHE A 1 -22.79 21.92 28.59
CA PHE A 1 -22.97 21.58 27.17
C PHE A 1 -22.85 20.08 27.07
N SER A 2 -23.88 19.40 26.56
CA SER A 2 -23.83 17.96 26.26
C SER A 2 -23.73 17.88 24.74
N CYS A 3 -22.69 17.23 24.23
CA CYS A 3 -22.58 16.96 22.80
C CYS A 3 -23.60 15.87 22.44
N VAL A 4 -24.33 16.08 21.34
CA VAL A 4 -25.14 15.04 20.72
C VAL A 4 -24.29 14.51 19.58
N CYS A 5 -23.98 13.22 19.61
CA CYS A 5 -23.15 12.58 18.59
C CYS A 5 -24.02 12.02 17.47
N ASP A 6 -23.50 12.11 16.24
CA ASP A 6 -24.07 11.46 15.08
C ASP A 6 -23.95 9.92 15.18
N GLU A 7 -24.78 9.20 14.43
CA GLU A 7 -24.76 7.73 14.44
C GLU A 7 -23.36 7.20 14.08
N GLY A 8 -22.83 6.31 14.91
CA GLY A 8 -21.47 5.78 14.77
C GLY A 8 -20.39 6.54 15.56
N PHE A 9 -20.74 7.58 16.32
CA PHE A 9 -19.79 8.33 17.16
C PHE A 9 -20.22 8.37 18.63
N SER A 10 -19.25 8.41 19.54
CA SER A 10 -19.46 8.39 20.98
C SER A 10 -18.37 9.16 21.75
N GLY A 11 -18.57 9.32 23.06
CA GLY A 11 -17.70 10.06 23.98
C GLY A 11 -18.11 11.51 24.19
N ASP A 12 -17.45 12.19 25.12
CA ASP A 12 -17.80 13.57 25.54
C ASP A 12 -17.67 14.60 24.40
N ASN A 13 -16.85 14.28 23.39
CA ASN A 13 -16.60 15.10 22.20
C ASN A 13 -16.97 14.39 20.88
N CYS A 14 -17.60 13.20 20.93
CA CYS A 14 -17.89 12.40 19.74
C CYS A 14 -16.64 11.92 18.97
N ASP A 15 -15.49 11.81 19.64
CA ASP A 15 -14.22 11.38 19.02
C ASP A 15 -14.07 9.86 18.94
N ILE A 16 -14.95 9.09 19.59
CA ILE A 16 -14.89 7.63 19.63
C ILE A 16 -15.69 7.09 18.47
N LEU A 17 -15.00 6.51 17.48
CA LEU A 17 -15.63 5.82 16.37
C LEU A 17 -16.20 4.47 16.86
N LEU A 18 -17.47 4.23 16.59
CA LEU A 18 -18.15 2.96 16.85
C LEU A 18 -18.44 2.24 15.54
N CYS A 19 -18.71 0.94 15.63
CA CYS A 19 -19.24 0.15 14.53
C CYS A 19 -20.49 0.82 13.93
N HIS A 20 -20.39 1.19 12.66
CA HIS A 20 -21.47 1.74 11.85
C HIS A 20 -21.51 1.03 10.49
N ASP A 21 -22.61 1.20 9.75
CA ASP A 21 -23.02 0.38 8.59
C ASP A 21 -22.03 0.34 7.42
N PHE A 22 -21.02 1.20 7.42
CA PHE A 22 -19.97 1.26 6.38
C PHE A 22 -18.55 1.07 6.89
N PHE A 23 -18.36 0.81 8.19
CA PHE A 23 -17.02 0.65 8.76
C PHE A 23 -16.35 -0.66 8.33
N CYS A 24 -17.08 -1.77 8.28
CA CYS A 24 -16.57 -3.03 7.74
C CYS A 24 -17.23 -3.32 6.39
N LEU A 25 -16.42 -3.47 5.35
CA LEU A 25 -16.90 -3.79 4.02
C LEU A 25 -17.15 -5.29 3.90
N GLY A 26 -18.37 -5.68 3.55
CA GLY A 26 -18.72 -7.06 3.22
C GLY A 26 -19.95 -7.55 3.97
N SER A 27 -20.76 -8.34 3.28
CA SER A 27 -22.06 -8.78 3.77
C SER A 27 -21.98 -9.73 4.96
N LEU A 28 -20.85 -10.43 5.11
CA LEU A 28 -20.59 -11.39 6.20
C LEU A 28 -19.53 -10.89 7.20
N SER A 29 -19.05 -9.66 7.05
CA SER A 29 -18.04 -9.11 7.96
C SER A 29 -18.68 -8.63 9.26
N ILE A 30 -18.07 -8.94 10.40
CA ILE A 30 -18.61 -8.65 11.73
C ILE A 30 -17.79 -7.51 12.35
N CYS A 31 -18.45 -6.44 12.77
CA CYS A 31 -17.81 -5.35 13.49
C CYS A 31 -17.94 -5.55 15.00
N GLU A 32 -16.83 -5.46 15.73
CA GLU A 32 -16.78 -5.55 17.19
C GLU A 32 -16.19 -4.26 17.78
N ASN A 33 -16.89 -3.65 18.74
CA ASN A 33 -16.36 -2.48 19.45
C ASN A 33 -15.44 -2.92 20.59
N THR A 34 -14.17 -2.56 20.54
CA THR A 34 -13.20 -2.83 21.63
C THR A 34 -12.76 -1.54 22.33
N LEU A 35 -12.10 -1.66 23.48
CA LEU A 35 -11.50 -0.51 24.18
C LEU A 35 -10.40 0.21 23.38
N GLN A 36 -9.86 -0.44 22.34
CA GLN A 36 -8.84 0.11 21.43
C GLN A 36 -9.46 0.67 20.14
N GLY A 37 -10.79 0.64 20.00
CA GLY A 37 -11.53 1.04 18.80
C GLY A 37 -12.32 -0.12 18.17
N PRO A 38 -13.07 0.16 17.08
CA PRO A 38 -13.83 -0.85 16.36
C PRO A 38 -12.88 -1.73 15.54
N ILE A 39 -13.04 -3.05 15.66
CA ILE A 39 -12.29 -4.06 14.89
C ILE A 39 -13.24 -4.79 13.93
N CYS A 40 -12.81 -4.97 12.69
CA CYS A 40 -13.54 -5.76 11.69
C CYS A 40 -13.02 -7.19 11.63
N HIS A 41 -13.89 -8.16 11.89
CA HIS A 41 -13.67 -9.56 11.60
C HIS A 41 -14.12 -9.85 10.17
N CYS A 42 -13.17 -9.89 9.25
CA CYS A 42 -13.45 -10.04 7.83
C CYS A 42 -13.87 -11.46 7.45
N GLU A 43 -14.70 -11.55 6.41
CA GLU A 43 -15.02 -12.80 5.72
C GLU A 43 -13.74 -13.45 5.15
N GLU A 44 -13.70 -14.78 4.99
CA GLU A 44 -12.56 -15.51 4.39
C GLU A 44 -12.14 -14.96 3.01
N SER A 45 -13.10 -14.32 2.33
CA SER A 45 -12.94 -13.67 1.04
C SER A 45 -12.41 -12.22 1.12
N ARG A 46 -12.05 -11.71 2.30
CA ARG A 46 -11.66 -10.30 2.51
C ARG A 46 -10.53 -10.11 3.52
N ALA A 47 -9.80 -8.99 3.40
CA ALA A 47 -8.73 -8.61 4.30
C ALA A 47 -8.60 -7.08 4.42
N GLY A 48 -7.80 -6.62 5.38
CA GLY A 48 -7.56 -5.19 5.65
C GLY A 48 -8.26 -4.70 6.91
N SER A 49 -8.07 -3.42 7.25
CA SER A 49 -8.59 -2.84 8.51
C SER A 49 -10.11 -2.68 8.48
N ASN A 50 -10.67 -2.48 7.30
CA ASN A 50 -12.09 -2.37 7.05
C ASN A 50 -12.60 -3.43 6.04
N CYS A 51 -11.89 -4.55 5.89
CA CYS A 51 -12.24 -5.63 4.95
C CYS A 51 -12.35 -5.13 3.49
N GLU A 52 -11.51 -4.15 3.15
CA GLU A 52 -11.47 -3.44 1.88
C GLU A 52 -10.81 -4.25 0.76
N LEU A 53 -9.97 -5.22 1.10
CA LEU A 53 -9.30 -6.10 0.15
C LEU A 53 -10.19 -7.33 -0.08
N GLN A 54 -10.41 -7.75 -1.33
CA GLN A 54 -10.96 -9.07 -1.63
C GLN A 54 -9.82 -10.09 -1.72
N SER A 55 -9.93 -11.21 -0.99
CA SER A 55 -8.91 -12.26 -0.96
C SER A 55 -8.80 -12.90 -2.35
N GLY A 56 -7.71 -12.55 -3.02
CA GLY A 56 -7.56 -12.68 -4.47
C GLY A 56 -6.62 -11.60 -5.01
N GLU A 57 -6.61 -10.42 -4.38
CA GLU A 57 -5.52 -9.45 -4.50
C GLU A 57 -4.34 -9.92 -3.65
N GLN A 58 -3.58 -10.89 -4.19
CA GLN A 58 -2.24 -11.18 -3.68
C GLN A 58 -1.41 -9.92 -3.92
N ARG A 59 -1.35 -9.00 -2.96
CA ARG A 59 -0.35 -7.94 -2.98
C ARG A 59 1.00 -8.65 -2.98
N PRO A 60 1.79 -8.57 -4.07
CA PRO A 60 3.04 -9.34 -4.16
C PRO A 60 4.00 -9.02 -3.02
N TRP A 61 3.93 -7.78 -2.51
CA TRP A 61 4.70 -7.26 -1.38
C TRP A 61 4.00 -7.41 -0.02
N SER A 62 2.92 -8.19 0.10
CA SER A 62 2.18 -8.37 1.37
C SER A 62 3.03 -8.90 2.54
N ARG A 63 4.14 -9.57 2.25
CA ARG A 63 5.10 -10.10 3.24
C ARG A 63 6.31 -9.18 3.45
N CYS A 64 6.40 -8.10 2.68
CA CYS A 64 7.49 -7.12 2.75
C CYS A 64 7.21 -6.09 3.84
N SER A 65 8.19 -5.81 4.71
CA SER A 65 8.03 -4.82 5.79
C SER A 65 7.79 -3.40 5.27
N ASN A 66 8.35 -3.07 4.10
CA ASN A 66 8.20 -1.78 3.44
C ASN A 66 7.42 -1.93 2.13
N ALA A 67 6.30 -2.64 2.16
CA ALA A 67 5.54 -3.02 0.96
C ALA A 67 5.27 -1.86 0.00
N THR A 68 4.77 -0.72 0.50
CA THR A 68 4.45 0.46 -0.33
C THR A 68 5.69 1.09 -0.95
N PHE A 69 6.81 1.12 -0.23
CA PHE A 69 8.06 1.67 -0.73
C PHE A 69 8.68 0.72 -1.76
N CYS A 70 8.78 -0.57 -1.44
CA CYS A 70 9.37 -1.57 -2.33
C CYS A 70 8.53 -1.84 -3.58
N GLU A 71 7.22 -1.63 -3.53
CA GLU A 71 6.37 -1.61 -4.72
C GLU A 71 6.72 -0.43 -5.63
N ALA A 72 7.00 0.75 -5.06
CA ALA A 72 7.34 1.95 -5.82
C ALA A 72 8.78 1.92 -6.39
N SER A 73 9.71 1.29 -5.68
CA SER A 73 11.12 1.11 -6.10
C SER A 73 11.36 -0.10 -6.98
N PHE A 74 10.38 -0.99 -7.16
CA PHE A 74 10.58 -2.23 -7.90
C PHE A 74 11.02 -1.97 -9.34
N GLN A 75 12.22 -2.45 -9.71
CA GLN A 75 12.78 -2.32 -11.06
C GLN A 75 13.00 -0.84 -11.46
N ASP A 76 13.39 0.01 -10.51
CA ASP A 76 13.70 1.41 -10.74
C ASP A 76 15.16 1.64 -11.19
N GLY A 77 15.95 0.57 -11.25
CA GLY A 77 17.35 0.58 -11.65
C GLY A 77 18.32 1.02 -10.55
N LYS A 78 17.85 1.20 -9.31
CA LYS A 78 18.69 1.43 -8.13
C LYS A 78 18.57 0.23 -7.20
N CYS A 79 19.69 -0.17 -6.61
CA CYS A 79 19.66 -1.22 -5.59
C CYS A 79 19.22 -0.63 -4.24
N ASP A 80 17.96 -0.86 -3.88
CA ASP A 80 17.39 -0.62 -2.55
C ASP A 80 17.58 -1.87 -1.68
N GLU A 81 18.65 -1.89 -0.87
CA GLU A 81 19.00 -3.03 -0.01
C GLU A 81 17.85 -3.47 0.93
N ILE A 82 16.99 -2.54 1.33
CA ILE A 82 15.82 -2.81 2.18
C ILE A 82 14.71 -3.59 1.46
N CYS A 83 14.70 -3.55 0.13
CA CYS A 83 13.77 -4.27 -0.73
C CYS A 83 14.40 -5.53 -1.35
N ASN A 84 15.71 -5.71 -1.18
CA ASN A 84 16.46 -6.85 -1.68
C ASN A 84 16.30 -8.10 -0.79
N THR A 85 15.07 -8.47 -0.45
CA THR A 85 14.74 -9.69 0.29
C THR A 85 13.74 -10.53 -0.51
N PRO A 86 13.67 -11.86 -0.30
CA PRO A 86 12.71 -12.72 -1.02
C PRO A 86 11.26 -12.33 -0.75
N GLU A 87 10.94 -11.79 0.43
CA GLU A 87 9.61 -11.31 0.78
C GLU A 87 9.23 -10.02 0.02
N CYS A 88 10.23 -9.27 -0.44
CA CYS A 88 10.11 -8.01 -1.19
C CYS A 88 10.49 -8.19 -2.67
N LEU A 89 10.55 -9.43 -3.16
CA LEU A 89 10.84 -9.78 -4.56
C LEU A 89 12.22 -9.34 -5.08
N PHE A 90 13.23 -9.30 -4.19
CA PHE A 90 14.61 -8.95 -4.53
C PHE A 90 14.76 -7.63 -5.28
N ASP A 91 13.95 -6.63 -4.91
CA ASP A 91 14.01 -5.28 -5.47
C ASP A 91 13.99 -5.26 -7.01
N GLY A 92 13.14 -6.09 -7.64
CA GLY A 92 13.07 -6.19 -9.10
C GLY A 92 14.36 -6.66 -9.77
N ASN A 93 15.27 -7.26 -9.00
CA ASN A 93 16.62 -7.65 -9.38
C ASN A 93 17.59 -6.50 -9.67
N ASP A 94 17.30 -5.28 -9.21
CA ASP A 94 18.16 -4.10 -9.41
C ASP A 94 19.55 -4.28 -8.74
N CYS A 95 19.65 -5.10 -7.70
CA CYS A 95 20.91 -5.43 -7.03
C CYS A 95 21.77 -6.51 -7.74
N LEU A 96 21.31 -7.10 -8.85
CA LEU A 96 22.07 -8.17 -9.53
C LEU A 96 23.15 -7.67 -10.49
N ASN A 97 23.10 -6.42 -10.95
CA ASN A 97 24.02 -5.88 -11.94
C ASN A 97 24.72 -4.62 -11.42
N ASN A 98 26.06 -4.65 -11.39
CA ASN A 98 26.91 -3.46 -11.23
C ASN A 98 26.96 -2.60 -12.51
N ASP A 99 25.97 -2.69 -13.40
CA ASP A 99 25.94 -1.93 -14.64
C ASP A 99 25.06 -0.70 -14.45
N HIS A 100 25.68 0.37 -13.97
CA HIS A 100 25.28 1.72 -14.29
C HIS A 100 25.29 1.89 -15.82
N SER A 101 24.21 1.55 -16.49
CA SER A 101 23.78 2.27 -17.69
C SER A 101 22.73 3.29 -17.26
N SER A 102 23.13 4.36 -16.56
CA SER A 102 23.62 5.53 -17.29
C SER A 102 23.96 5.22 -18.75
N GLU A 103 22.94 5.29 -19.61
CA GLU A 103 23.18 6.04 -20.85
C GLU A 103 23.55 7.48 -20.44
N GLU A 104 24.82 7.65 -20.06
CA GLU A 104 25.53 8.90 -20.13
C GLU A 104 25.80 9.15 -21.61
N VAL A 105 25.15 10.17 -22.21
CA VAL A 105 25.85 11.00 -23.19
C VAL A 105 25.45 12.45 -22.95
N THR A 106 26.21 13.13 -22.09
CA THR A 106 26.40 14.56 -22.29
C THR A 106 27.16 14.75 -23.61
N ALA A 107 26.49 15.42 -24.55
CA ALA A 107 27.05 16.09 -25.73
C ALA A 107 28.07 15.35 -26.61
N THR A 108 27.61 14.75 -27.73
CA THR A 108 28.31 14.93 -29.02
C THR A 108 27.36 14.74 -30.21
N THR A 109 27.11 15.83 -30.93
CA THR A 109 26.98 15.89 -32.40
C THR A 109 26.33 14.71 -33.14
N PHE A 110 25.09 14.92 -33.61
CA PHE A 110 24.65 14.35 -34.89
C PHE A 110 24.45 15.50 -35.90
N PRO A 111 25.22 15.55 -37.01
CA PRO A 111 25.01 16.52 -38.08
C PRO A 111 23.91 16.03 -39.04
N SER A 112 23.10 16.97 -39.51
CA SER A 112 22.33 16.97 -40.78
C SER A 112 21.38 15.77 -41.05
N SER A 113 20.09 15.97 -41.31
CA SER A 113 19.62 16.69 -42.50
C SER A 113 18.08 16.71 -42.54
N HIS A 114 17.51 17.90 -42.73
CA HIS A 114 16.14 18.09 -43.18
C HIS A 114 16.22 18.49 -44.66
N THR A 115 15.55 17.76 -45.56
CA THR A 115 15.17 18.15 -46.95
C THR A 115 14.49 16.94 -47.63
N PRO A 116 13.74 17.13 -48.73
CA PRO A 116 13.37 18.38 -49.42
C PRO A 116 12.02 18.99 -49.00
#